data_AF-X1STU2-F1
#
_entry.id   AF-X1STU2-F1
#
_cell.length_a   1.000
_cell.length_b   1.000
_cell.length_c   1.000
_cell.angle_alpha   90.00
_cell.angle_beta   90.00
_cell.angle_gamma   90.00
#
_symmetry.space_group_name_H-M   'P 1'
#
loop_
_entity.id
_entity.type
_entity.pdbx_description
1 polymer ?
#
loop_
_entity_poly.entity_id
_entity_poly.type
_entity_poly.pdbx_seq_one_letter_code
_entity_poly.pdbx_strand_id
1 'polypeptide(L)' 'DSEFSIAKCNYGIAYAAAVQKDNFYGVQFHTEKSADTGDQIIKNFLEL' A
#
# COMPACT_ATOMS: atom_id res chain seq x y z
N ASP A 1 -16.54 -1.48 1.87
CA ASP A 1 -15.21 -1.51 1.25
C ASP A 1 -15.19 -0.64 0.02
N SER A 2 -14.11 0.10 -0.21
CA SER A 2 -13.91 0.84 -1.47
C SER A 2 -13.36 -0.11 -2.53
N GLU A 3 -13.84 0.01 -3.78
CA GLU A 3 -13.31 -0.73 -4.93
C GLU A 3 -11.83 -0.45 -5.21
N PHE A 4 -11.32 0.69 -4.73
CA PHE A 4 -9.92 1.10 -4.90
C PHE A 4 -8.99 0.54 -3.82
N SER A 5 -9.50 -0.19 -2.82
CA SER A 5 -8.68 -0.75 -1.75
C SER A 5 -7.97 -2.03 -2.23
N ILE A 6 -6.63 -2.00 -2.29
CA ILE A 6 -5.81 -3.13 -2.73
C ILE A 6 -5.14 -3.87 -1.58
N ALA A 7 -5.10 -3.26 -0.38
CA ALA A 7 -4.68 -3.93 0.84
C ALA A 7 -5.45 -3.38 2.05
N LYS A 8 -5.72 -4.24 3.03
CA LYS A 8 -6.38 -3.86 4.29
C LYS A 8 -5.49 -4.16 5.48
N CYS A 9 -5.62 -3.34 6.51
CA CYS A 9 -5.06 -3.57 7.83
C CYS A 9 -6.20 -3.51 8.86
N ASN A 10 -6.02 -4.18 9.99
CA ASN A 10 -6.95 -4.11 11.11
C ASN A 10 -6.22 -3.59 12.34
N TYR A 11 -6.69 -2.46 12.86
CA TYR A 11 -6.25 -1.91 14.14
C TYR A 11 -7.46 -1.29 14.85
N GLY A 12 -8.19 -2.11 15.60
CA GLY A 12 -9.48 -1.77 16.21
C GLY A 12 -10.64 -1.73 15.20
N ILE A 13 -10.39 -1.17 14.03
CA ILE A 13 -11.25 -1.21 12.85
C ILE A 13 -10.47 -1.67 11.62
N ALA A 14 -11.16 -2.27 10.65
CA ALA A 14 -10.58 -2.55 9.34
C ALA A 14 -10.52 -1.26 8.51
N TYR A 15 -9.36 -0.99 7.92
CA TYR A 15 -9.15 0.18 7.07
C TYR A 15 -8.26 -0.17 5.86
N ALA A 16 -8.26 0.68 4.84
CA ALA A 16 -7.41 0.52 3.66
C ALA A 16 -5.96 0.86 4.01
N ALA A 17 -5.07 -0.12 3.89
CA ALA A 17 -3.63 0.05 4.08
C ALA A 17 -2.92 0.48 2.78
N ALA A 18 -3.48 0.10 1.64
CA ALA A 18 -3.04 0.56 0.33
C ALA A 18 -4.25 0.72 -0.61
N VAL A 19 -4.18 1.72 -1.48
CA VAL A 19 -5.20 2.05 -2.46
C VAL A 19 -4.58 2.20 -3.85
N GLN A 20 -5.36 1.90 -4.89
CA GLN A 20 -4.99 2.15 -6.26
C GLN A 20 -6.21 2.55 -7.08
N LYS A 21 -6.04 3.57 -7.92
CA LYS A 21 -7.01 3.98 -8.93
C LYS A 21 -6.24 4.45 -10.16
N ASP A 22 -6.44 3.78 -11.29
CA ASP A 22 -5.71 4.04 -12.52
C ASP A 22 -4.18 4.01 -12.26
N ASN A 23 -3.48 5.11 -12.57
CA ASN A 23 -2.05 5.27 -12.33
C ASN A 23 -1.69 5.83 -10.94
N PHE A 24 -2.67 6.04 -10.07
CA PHE A 24 -2.44 6.53 -8.70
C PHE A 24 -2.31 5.36 -7.72
N TYR A 25 -1.25 5.39 -6.93
CA TYR A 25 -0.95 4.42 -5.88
C TYR A 25 -0.74 5.17 -4.57
N GLY A 26 -1.27 4.63 -3.47
CA GLY A 26 -1.11 5.20 -2.14
C GLY A 26 -1.00 4.11 -1.08
N VAL A 27 -0.11 4.32 -0.12
CA VAL A 27 0.08 3.45 1.05
C VAL A 27 -0.06 4.27 2.32
N GLN A 28 -0.69 3.71 3.34
CA GLN A 28 -0.80 4.35 4.65
C GLN A 28 0.46 4.16 5.49
N PHE A 29 1.19 3.06 5.27
CA PHE A 29 2.46 2.80 5.93
C PHE A 29 3.62 3.48 5.20
N HIS A 30 4.72 3.68 5.93
CA HIS A 30 5.96 4.24 5.41
C HIS A 30 6.81 3.13 4.81
N THR A 31 6.80 3.00 3.49
CA THR A 31 7.62 1.99 2.78
C THR A 31 9.10 2.17 3.11
N GLU A 32 9.58 3.41 3.25
CA GLU A 32 10.98 3.73 3.60
C GLU A 32 11.38 3.30 5.02
N LYS A 33 10.41 3.00 5.89
CA LYS A 33 10.65 2.50 7.26
C LYS A 33 10.35 1.01 7.44
N SER A 34 10.04 0.32 6.35
CA SER A 34 9.59 -1.09 6.38
C SER A 34 10.69 -2.09 5.98
N ALA A 35 11.97 -1.66 6.02
CA ALA A 35 13.16 -2.46 5.70
C ALA A 35 13.03 -3.17 4.33
N ASP A 36 13.55 -4.40 4.21
CA ASP A 36 13.60 -5.17 2.96
C ASP A 36 12.21 -5.31 2.30
N THR A 37 11.15 -5.43 3.10
CA THR A 37 9.76 -5.49 2.60
C THR A 37 9.36 -4.18 1.94
N GLY A 38 9.71 -3.05 2.57
CA GLY A 38 9.47 -1.72 2.03
C GLY A 38 10.21 -1.48 0.73
N ASP A 39 11.49 -1.86 0.68
CA ASP A 39 12.33 -1.78 -0.51
C ASP A 39 11.74 -2.57 -1.68
N GLN A 40 11.22 -3.78 -1.41
CA GLN A 40 10.59 -4.59 -2.45
C GLN A 40 9.31 -3.94 -3.00
N ILE A 41 8.51 -3.29 -2.14
CA ILE A 41 7.30 -2.58 -2.58
C ILE A 41 7.67 -1.41 -3.50
N ILE A 42 8.71 -0.65 -3.16
CA ILE A 42 9.20 0.46 -3.99
C ILE A 42 9.72 -0.06 -5.34
N LYS A 43 10.50 -1.15 -5.34
CA LYS A 43 10.99 -1.79 -6.58
C LYS A 43 9.85 -2.22 -7.49
N ASN A 44 8.84 -2.91 -6.93
CA ASN A 44 7.66 -3.33 -7.68
C ASN A 44 6.95 -2.14 -8.33
N PHE A 45 6.84 -1.00 -7.62
CA PHE A 45 6.23 0.21 -8.16
C PHE A 45 7.04 0.84 -9.31
N LEU A 46 8.37 0.78 -9.24
CA LEU A 46 9.26 1.32 -10.29
C LEU A 46 9.31 0.44 -11.55
N GLU A 47 8.91 -0.83 -11.45
CA GLU A 47 8.89 -1.81 -12.54
C GLU A 47 7.53 -1.95 -13.26
N LEU A 48 6.56 -1.09 -12.92
CA LEU A 48 5.21 -1.06 -13.52
C LEU A 48 5.16 -0.60 -14.98
#